data_AF-A0A832ZW70-F1
#
_entry.id   AF-A0A832ZW70-F1
#
_cell.length_a   1.000
_cell.length_b   1.000
_cell.length_c   1.000
_cell.angle_alpha   90.00
_cell.angle_beta   90.00
_cell.angle_gamma   90.00
#
_symmetry.space_group_name_H-M   'P 1'
#
loop_
_entity.id
_entity.type
_entity.pdbx_description
1 polymer ?
#
loop_
_entity_poly.entity_id
_entity_poly.type
_entity_poly.pdbx_seq_one_letter_code
_entity_poly.pdbx_strand_id
1 'polypeptide(L)'
;TYVFKDGDKMIPITNFVDVEGLIKYLQDKAEEIESGKNRWWVAMKVLLNISKFINEKKQPTGMNLKRMLYDIMIKHDYSSVGKWHLRSMFLGMMHFMDKYNHDEERLRRCDIHYLTPDMRIIPFCAFNVIPEWYRDRIQAQYGIPIEEWEKKTGRKLKDDFYKRKLPTKREQPVITASTKTAGFGGMKQIPVIQGGSTDKDNTCGCGH
;
A
#
# COMPACT_ATOMS: atom_id res chain seq x y z
N THR A 1 1.05 1.65 -10.63
CA THR A 1 1.46 2.87 -11.37
C THR A 1 1.64 4.03 -10.41
N TYR A 2 2.37 5.08 -10.80
CA TYR A 2 2.53 6.29 -9.98
C TYR A 2 1.75 7.45 -10.58
N VAL A 3 1.12 8.25 -9.73
CA VAL A 3 0.35 9.44 -10.12
C VAL A 3 0.85 10.66 -9.37
N PHE A 4 0.94 11.79 -10.07
CA PHE A 4 1.39 13.08 -9.54
C PHE A 4 0.25 14.07 -9.55
N LYS A 5 0.09 14.82 -8.47
CA LYS A 5 -0.90 15.89 -8.38
C LYS A 5 -0.30 17.21 -8.89
N ASP A 6 -0.98 17.85 -9.83
CA ASP A 6 -0.64 19.17 -10.37
C ASP A 6 -1.90 20.05 -10.39
N GLY A 7 -2.05 20.93 -9.40
CA GLY A 7 -3.31 21.61 -9.10
C GLY A 7 -4.44 20.60 -8.83
N ASP A 8 -5.50 20.65 -9.63
CA ASP A 8 -6.64 19.73 -9.57
C ASP A 8 -6.50 18.51 -10.50
N LYS A 9 -5.38 18.39 -11.23
CA LYS A 9 -5.15 17.29 -12.18
C LYS A 9 -4.25 16.21 -11.59
N MET A 10 -4.55 14.97 -11.96
CA MET A 10 -3.76 13.78 -11.65
C MET A 10 -3.03 13.32 -12.92
N ILE A 11 -1.70 13.37 -12.92
CA ILE A 11 -0.85 13.04 -14.06
C ILE A 11 -0.15 11.70 -13.78
N PRO A 12 -0.49 10.61 -14.48
CA PRO A 12 0.23 9.35 -14.34
C PRO A 12 1.65 9.45 -14.90
N ILE A 13 2.58 8.69 -14.33
CA ILE A 13 4.00 8.68 -14.74
C ILE A 13 4.17 8.32 -16.22
N THR A 14 3.32 7.42 -16.73
CA THR A 14 3.33 6.95 -18.13
C THR A 14 2.98 8.05 -19.14
N ASN A 15 2.41 9.19 -18.71
CA ASN A 15 2.13 10.30 -19.61
C ASN A 15 3.38 11.10 -20.00
N PHE A 16 4.40 11.11 -19.15
CA PHE A 16 5.62 11.90 -19.35
C PHE A 16 6.91 11.08 -19.28
N VAL A 17 6.84 9.80 -18.92
CA VAL A 17 7.95 8.84 -19.00
C VAL A 17 7.52 7.67 -19.86
N ASP A 18 8.30 7.38 -20.89
CA ASP A 18 8.24 6.10 -21.61
C ASP A 18 8.87 5.02 -20.73
N VAL A 19 8.07 4.46 -19.83
CA VAL A 19 8.54 3.51 -18.81
C VAL A 19 9.04 2.22 -19.45
N GLU A 20 8.33 1.71 -20.46
CA GLU A 20 8.70 0.46 -21.13
C GLU A 20 9.99 0.62 -21.93
N GLY A 21 10.08 1.69 -22.74
CA GLY A 21 11.31 2.00 -23.49
C GLY A 21 12.49 2.25 -22.57
N LEU A 22 12.29 2.94 -21.45
CA LEU A 22 13.34 3.20 -20.46
C LEU A 22 13.83 1.91 -19.78
N ILE A 23 12.92 1.02 -19.36
CA ILE A 23 13.29 -0.25 -18.71
C ILE A 23 14.09 -1.12 -19.67
N LYS A 24 13.61 -1.28 -20.91
CA LYS A 24 14.33 -2.05 -21.94
C LYS A 24 15.71 -1.47 -22.22
N TYR A 25 15.81 -0.16 -22.37
CA TYR A 25 17.10 0.51 -22.57
C TYR A 25 18.07 0.27 -21.39
N LEU A 26 17.59 0.35 -20.15
CA LEU A 26 18.42 0.09 -18.98
C LEU A 26 18.85 -1.36 -18.87
N GLN A 27 18.00 -2.32 -19.25
CA GLN A 27 18.33 -3.74 -19.32
C GLN A 27 19.45 -4.00 -20.35
N ASP A 28 19.30 -3.48 -21.58
CA ASP A 28 20.33 -3.58 -22.61
C ASP A 28 21.68 -3.00 -22.12
N LYS A 29 21.65 -1.88 -21.37
CA LYS A 29 22.86 -1.28 -20.80
C LYS A 29 23.44 -2.06 -19.62
N ALA A 30 22.62 -2.75 -18.84
CA ALA A 30 23.10 -3.64 -17.81
C ALA A 30 23.83 -4.85 -18.41
N GLU A 31 23.27 -5.47 -19.44
CA GLU A 31 23.91 -6.57 -20.20
C GLU A 31 25.24 -6.13 -20.83
N GLU A 32 25.33 -4.89 -21.35
CA GLU A 32 26.58 -4.32 -21.84
C GLU A 32 27.67 -4.22 -20.76
N ILE A 33 27.28 -3.93 -19.51
CA ILE A 33 28.23 -3.89 -18.39
C ILE A 33 28.65 -5.31 -18.00
N GLU A 34 27.71 -6.26 -17.92
CA GLU A 34 27.98 -7.66 -17.58
C GLU A 34 28.87 -8.36 -18.62
N SER A 35 28.72 -8.00 -19.89
CA SER A 35 29.60 -8.44 -20.99
C SER A 35 30.99 -7.78 -21.01
N GLY A 36 31.32 -6.97 -20.00
CA GLY A 36 32.68 -6.47 -19.76
C GLY A 36 32.97 -5.08 -20.30
N LYS A 37 31.98 -4.31 -20.77
CA LYS A 37 32.22 -2.91 -21.18
C LYS A 37 32.49 -2.01 -19.97
N ASN A 38 33.21 -0.92 -20.19
CA ASN A 38 33.54 0.04 -19.15
C ASN A 38 32.27 0.70 -18.57
N ARG A 39 32.03 0.48 -17.27
CA ARG A 39 30.90 1.02 -16.50
C ARG A 39 30.72 2.53 -16.68
N TRP A 40 31.81 3.28 -16.69
CA TRP A 40 31.77 4.75 -16.82
C TRP A 40 31.26 5.20 -18.19
N TRP A 41 31.68 4.51 -19.24
CA TRP A 41 31.25 4.83 -20.60
C TRP A 41 29.78 4.48 -20.82
N VAL A 42 29.32 3.36 -20.24
CA VAL A 42 27.90 2.99 -20.24
C VAL A 42 27.07 3.99 -19.44
N ALA A 43 27.51 4.38 -18.24
CA ALA A 43 26.81 5.37 -17.42
C ALA A 43 26.68 6.73 -18.15
N MET A 44 27.75 7.18 -18.81
CA MET A 44 27.71 8.40 -19.62
C MET A 44 26.71 8.30 -20.78
N LYS A 45 26.67 7.16 -21.47
CA LYS A 45 25.65 6.90 -22.50
C LYS A 45 24.24 6.93 -21.95
N VAL A 46 24.01 6.36 -20.77
CA VAL A 46 22.70 6.38 -20.11
C VAL A 46 22.29 7.83 -19.82
N LEU A 47 23.15 8.63 -19.19
CA LEU A 47 22.86 10.04 -18.89
C LEU A 47 22.50 10.86 -20.14
N LEU A 48 23.20 10.63 -21.26
CA LEU A 48 22.95 11.35 -22.51
C LEU A 48 21.65 10.94 -23.21
N ASN A 49 21.20 9.69 -23.05
CA ASN A 49 20.02 9.17 -23.74
C ASN A 49 18.77 9.11 -22.87
N ILE A 50 18.89 9.21 -21.54
CA ILE A 50 17.74 9.10 -20.62
C ILE A 50 16.70 10.19 -20.87
N SER A 51 17.15 11.37 -21.34
CA SER A 51 16.28 12.49 -21.70
C SER A 51 15.30 12.17 -22.83
N LYS A 52 15.59 11.18 -23.68
CA LYS A 52 14.73 10.78 -24.80
C LYS A 52 13.45 10.09 -24.32
N PHE A 53 13.52 9.42 -23.19
CA PHE A 53 12.37 8.72 -22.59
C PHE A 53 11.52 9.62 -21.70
N ILE A 54 11.90 10.90 -21.56
CA ILE A 54 11.27 11.83 -20.63
C ILE A 54 10.73 13.04 -21.39
N ASN A 55 9.41 13.20 -21.38
CA ASN A 55 8.73 14.33 -21.98
C ASN A 55 8.55 15.47 -20.96
N GLU A 56 9.47 16.43 -20.96
CA GLU A 56 9.46 17.59 -20.05
C GLU A 56 8.19 18.45 -20.19
N LYS A 57 7.58 18.50 -21.37
CA LYS A 57 6.38 19.33 -21.60
C LYS A 57 5.15 18.81 -20.84
N LYS A 58 5.13 17.53 -20.50
CA LYS A 58 4.02 16.86 -19.80
C LYS A 58 4.34 16.59 -18.32
N GLN A 59 5.50 17.05 -17.83
CA GLN A 59 5.85 16.88 -16.43
C GLN A 59 4.98 17.77 -15.52
N PRO A 60 4.62 17.28 -14.32
CA PRO A 60 3.95 18.10 -13.31
C PRO A 60 4.84 19.28 -12.88
N THR A 61 4.22 20.40 -12.56
CA THR A 61 4.93 21.62 -12.17
C THR A 61 5.93 21.40 -11.02
N GLY A 62 7.13 21.98 -11.14
CA GLY A 62 8.17 21.91 -10.10
C GLY A 62 8.89 20.57 -9.99
N MET A 63 8.70 19.64 -10.92
CA MET A 63 9.43 18.37 -10.98
C MET A 63 10.50 18.42 -12.08
N ASN A 64 11.72 17.95 -11.77
CA ASN A 64 12.80 17.84 -12.75
C ASN A 64 13.37 16.41 -12.70
N LEU A 65 12.72 15.49 -13.42
CA LEU A 65 13.11 14.08 -13.41
C LEU A 65 14.56 13.86 -13.90
N LYS A 66 15.01 14.64 -14.89
CA LYS A 66 16.39 14.58 -15.40
C LYS A 66 17.42 14.95 -14.34
N ARG A 67 17.15 16.01 -13.57
CA ARG A 67 18.02 16.46 -12.48
C ARG A 67 18.06 15.43 -11.35
N MET A 68 16.92 14.85 -11.00
CA MET A 68 16.86 13.76 -10.03
C MET A 68 17.72 12.57 -10.48
N LEU A 69 17.59 12.12 -11.73
CA LEU A 69 18.38 11.00 -12.28
C LEU A 69 19.88 11.31 -12.32
N TYR A 70 20.24 12.55 -12.67
CA TYR A 70 21.62 13.04 -12.62
C TYR A 70 22.18 13.02 -11.20
N ASP A 71 21.44 13.56 -10.23
CA ASP A 71 21.87 13.62 -8.83
C ASP A 71 22.03 12.22 -8.22
N ILE A 72 21.17 11.26 -8.58
CA ILE A 72 21.31 9.85 -8.17
C ILE A 72 22.56 9.22 -8.78
N MET A 73 22.77 9.34 -10.08
CA MET A 73 23.84 8.61 -10.77
C MET A 73 25.23 9.20 -10.52
N ILE A 74 25.32 10.53 -10.41
CA ILE A 74 26.60 11.24 -10.24
C ILE A 74 26.89 11.45 -8.76
N LYS A 75 25.93 12.01 -8.00
CA LYS A 75 26.15 12.38 -6.60
C LYS A 75 25.82 11.26 -5.62
N HIS A 76 25.24 10.15 -6.09
CA HIS A 76 24.77 9.05 -5.25
C HIS A 76 23.79 9.54 -4.16
N ASP A 77 23.06 10.63 -4.46
CA ASP A 77 22.14 11.27 -3.52
C ASP A 77 20.74 10.66 -3.63
N TYR A 78 20.45 9.71 -2.73
CA TYR A 78 19.15 9.07 -2.62
C TYR A 78 18.08 10.00 -2.00
N SER A 79 18.46 11.11 -1.36
CA SER A 79 17.48 12.03 -0.76
C SER A 79 16.59 12.70 -1.82
N SER A 80 17.13 12.88 -3.02
CA SER A 80 16.43 13.42 -4.19
C SER A 80 15.32 12.48 -4.69
N VAL A 81 15.48 11.16 -4.54
CA VAL A 81 14.42 10.16 -4.81
C VAL A 81 13.29 10.30 -3.80
N GLY A 82 13.63 10.46 -2.52
CA GLY A 82 12.64 10.61 -1.45
C GLY A 82 11.72 11.82 -1.68
N LYS A 83 12.30 12.97 -2.02
CA LYS A 83 11.53 14.20 -2.35
C LYS A 83 10.59 14.00 -3.53
N TRP A 84 11.02 13.23 -4.53
CA TRP A 84 10.18 12.88 -5.68
C TRP A 84 9.06 11.93 -5.29
N HIS A 85 9.36 10.91 -4.48
CA HIS A 85 8.39 9.92 -4.04
C HIS A 85 7.33 10.51 -3.12
N LEU A 86 7.67 11.53 -2.31
CA LEU A 86 6.71 12.28 -1.50
C LEU A 86 5.69 13.08 -2.33
N ARG A 87 5.99 13.35 -3.61
CA ARG A 87 5.08 14.01 -4.55
C ARG A 87 4.31 13.02 -5.43
N SER A 88 4.64 11.73 -5.35
CA SER A 88 3.98 10.67 -6.08
C SER A 88 3.02 9.92 -5.17
N MET A 89 1.88 9.53 -5.72
CA MET A 89 0.96 8.59 -5.10
C MET A 89 1.08 7.27 -5.86
N PHE A 90 1.49 6.23 -5.16
CA PHE A 90 1.49 4.88 -5.71
C PHE A 90 0.04 4.37 -5.78
N LEU A 91 -0.35 3.89 -6.96
CA LEU A 91 -1.62 3.23 -7.23
C LEU A 91 -1.34 1.80 -7.67
N GLY A 92 -1.47 0.86 -6.74
CA GLY A 92 -1.46 -0.58 -7.01
C GLY A 92 -2.87 -1.13 -6.93
N MET A 93 -3.18 -2.11 -7.77
CA MET A 93 -4.40 -2.90 -7.65
C MET A 93 -4.04 -4.38 -7.78
N MET A 94 -4.57 -5.16 -6.86
CA MET A 94 -4.52 -6.61 -6.91
C MET A 94 -5.80 -7.14 -6.30
N HIS A 95 -6.39 -8.17 -6.91
CA HIS A 95 -7.46 -8.92 -6.23
C HIS A 95 -6.88 -9.60 -4.99
N PHE A 96 -7.67 -9.58 -3.92
CA PHE A 96 -7.37 -10.34 -2.73
C PHE A 96 -7.44 -11.84 -3.03
N MET A 97 -6.55 -12.61 -2.41
CA MET A 97 -6.47 -14.05 -2.55
C MET A 97 -6.96 -14.70 -1.26
N ASP A 98 -7.48 -15.92 -1.35
CA ASP A 98 -7.88 -16.76 -0.23
C ASP A 98 -7.03 -18.05 -0.21
N LYS A 99 -7.30 -18.93 0.75
CA LYS A 99 -6.52 -20.15 0.97
C LYS A 99 -6.66 -21.19 -0.15
N TYR A 100 -7.74 -21.12 -0.94
CA TYR A 100 -8.05 -22.06 -2.01
C TYR A 100 -7.67 -21.54 -3.41
N ASN A 101 -7.50 -20.23 -3.57
CA ASN A 101 -7.11 -19.57 -4.83
C ASN A 101 -5.68 -19.01 -4.80
N HIS A 102 -4.86 -19.50 -3.86
CA HIS A 102 -3.48 -19.06 -3.67
C HIS A 102 -2.60 -19.39 -4.89
N ASP A 103 -1.88 -18.39 -5.40
CA ASP A 103 -1.02 -18.47 -6.58
C ASP A 103 0.29 -17.71 -6.30
N GLU A 104 1.39 -18.45 -6.32
CA GLU A 104 2.72 -17.94 -6.02
C GLU A 104 3.25 -16.98 -7.08
N GLU A 105 2.94 -17.18 -8.36
CA GLU A 105 3.39 -16.29 -9.44
C GLU A 105 2.79 -14.90 -9.28
N ARG A 106 1.57 -14.85 -8.75
CA ARG A 106 0.91 -13.61 -8.41
C ARG A 106 1.47 -12.97 -7.13
N LEU A 107 1.86 -13.77 -6.13
CA LEU A 107 2.55 -13.26 -4.95
C LEU A 107 3.90 -12.61 -5.30
N ARG A 108 4.64 -13.16 -6.26
CA ARG A 108 5.92 -12.59 -6.71
C ARG A 108 5.77 -11.19 -7.30
N ARG A 109 4.57 -10.82 -7.73
CA ARG A 109 4.22 -9.49 -8.27
C ARG A 109 3.49 -8.62 -7.26
N CYS A 110 3.50 -8.97 -5.98
CA CYS A 110 2.84 -8.19 -4.95
C CYS A 110 3.55 -6.83 -4.77
N ASP A 111 2.76 -5.77 -4.56
CA ASP A 111 3.30 -4.42 -4.31
C ASP A 111 3.36 -4.07 -2.82
N ILE A 112 2.70 -4.87 -1.97
CA ILE A 112 2.57 -4.61 -0.53
C ILE A 112 3.24 -5.75 0.23
N HIS A 113 4.27 -5.43 0.99
CA HIS A 113 5.04 -6.41 1.75
C HIS A 113 5.16 -5.99 3.21
N TYR A 114 5.18 -6.97 4.09
CA TYR A 114 5.52 -6.81 5.49
C TYR A 114 6.98 -7.15 5.71
N LEU A 115 7.71 -6.21 6.31
CA LEU A 115 9.03 -6.48 6.86
C LEU A 115 8.86 -7.00 8.29
N THR A 116 9.45 -8.15 8.57
CA THR A 116 9.31 -8.81 9.87
C THR A 116 10.60 -8.68 10.69
N PRO A 117 10.54 -8.78 12.04
CA PRO A 117 11.70 -8.59 12.91
C PRO A 117 12.87 -9.56 12.65
N ASP A 118 12.59 -10.69 12.02
CA ASP A 118 13.57 -11.69 11.57
C ASP A 118 14.12 -11.40 10.16
N MET A 119 13.97 -10.17 9.66
CA MET A 119 14.52 -9.69 8.39
C MET A 119 13.96 -10.39 7.15
N ARG A 120 12.76 -11.00 7.25
CA ARG A 120 12.05 -11.54 6.09
C ARG A 120 11.10 -10.49 5.49
N ILE A 121 10.92 -10.58 4.18
CA ILE A 121 9.95 -9.78 3.41
C ILE A 121 8.82 -10.72 3.01
N ILE A 122 7.62 -10.48 3.54
CA ILE A 122 6.46 -11.36 3.34
C ILE A 122 5.38 -10.60 2.56
N PRO A 123 4.93 -11.10 1.38
CA PRO A 123 3.84 -10.49 0.63
C PRO A 123 2.55 -10.38 1.45
N PHE A 124 1.75 -9.36 1.18
CA PHE A 124 0.51 -9.08 1.92
C PHE A 124 -0.43 -10.28 1.98
N CYS A 125 -0.72 -10.91 0.84
CA CYS A 125 -1.61 -12.05 0.78
C CYS A 125 -1.03 -13.25 1.57
N ALA A 126 0.26 -13.56 1.45
CA ALA A 126 0.87 -14.64 2.24
C ALA A 126 0.73 -14.39 3.75
N PHE A 127 0.98 -13.17 4.20
CA PHE A 127 0.88 -12.79 5.61
C PHE A 127 -0.56 -12.78 6.18
N ASN A 128 -1.57 -12.56 5.34
CA ASN A 128 -2.98 -12.48 5.75
C ASN A 128 -3.76 -13.78 5.54
N VAL A 129 -3.45 -14.53 4.48
CA VAL A 129 -4.22 -15.69 4.03
C VAL A 129 -3.73 -16.98 4.67
N ILE A 130 -2.43 -17.07 4.97
CA ILE A 130 -1.81 -18.21 5.65
C ILE A 130 -1.16 -17.70 6.95
N PRO A 131 -1.98 -17.15 7.89
CA PRO A 131 -1.45 -16.52 9.09
C PRO A 131 -0.69 -17.50 9.99
N GLU A 132 -1.04 -18.79 9.94
CA GLU A 132 -0.48 -19.83 10.81
C GLU A 132 1.02 -20.00 10.58
N TRP A 133 1.48 -19.81 9.34
CA TRP A 133 2.90 -19.97 8.97
C TRP A 133 3.71 -18.69 9.15
N TYR A 134 3.06 -17.54 9.05
CA TYR A 134 3.73 -16.24 8.99
C TYR A 134 3.34 -15.36 10.17
N ARG A 135 2.15 -14.76 10.14
CA ARG A 135 1.73 -13.77 11.13
C ARG A 135 1.76 -14.30 12.54
N ASP A 136 1.05 -15.40 12.80
CA ASP A 136 0.79 -15.88 14.15
C ASP A 136 2.08 -16.36 14.80
N ARG A 137 2.93 -17.04 14.02
CA ARG A 137 4.27 -17.44 14.43
C ARG A 137 5.14 -16.24 14.80
N ILE A 138 5.14 -15.20 13.97
CA ILE A 138 5.97 -14.00 14.20
C ILE A 138 5.45 -13.19 15.39
N GLN A 139 4.13 -13.04 15.51
CA GLN A 139 3.52 -12.35 16.64
C GLN A 139 3.72 -13.11 17.95
N ALA A 140 3.69 -14.44 17.95
CA ALA A 140 3.99 -15.24 19.14
C ALA A 140 5.46 -15.12 19.57
N GLN A 141 6.39 -14.99 18.61
CA GLN A 141 7.83 -14.90 18.89
C GLN A 141 8.28 -13.49 19.31
N TYR A 142 7.72 -12.45 18.70
CA TYR A 142 8.20 -11.07 18.84
C TYR A 142 7.17 -10.12 19.47
N GLY A 143 5.93 -10.58 19.69
CA GLY A 143 4.88 -9.80 20.30
C GLY A 143 5.14 -9.56 21.78
N ILE A 144 4.73 -8.37 22.26
CA ILE A 144 4.79 -8.00 23.67
C ILE A 144 3.35 -8.05 24.21
N PRO A 145 3.08 -8.71 25.35
CA PRO A 145 1.77 -8.68 25.98
C PRO A 145 1.32 -7.25 26.29
N ILE A 146 0.02 -6.97 26.20
CA ILE A 146 -0.55 -5.63 26.37
C ILE A 146 -0.13 -5.03 27.72
N GLU A 147 -0.21 -5.80 28.81
CA GLU A 147 0.16 -5.33 30.16
C GLU A 147 1.62 -4.89 30.26
N GLU A 148 2.53 -5.62 29.60
CA GLU A 148 3.96 -5.28 29.58
C GLU A 148 4.21 -4.02 28.72
N TRP A 149 3.53 -3.91 27.59
CA TRP A 149 3.61 -2.74 26.72
C TRP A 149 3.07 -1.47 27.41
N GLU A 150 1.94 -1.56 28.12
CA GLU A 150 1.37 -0.44 28.88
C GLU A 150 2.29 -0.01 30.04
N LYS A 151 2.94 -0.97 30.72
CA LYS A 151 3.96 -0.66 31.75
C LYS A 151 5.18 0.05 31.17
N LYS A 152 5.67 -0.39 30.01
CA LYS A 152 6.86 0.19 29.34
C LYS A 152 6.59 1.60 28.80
N THR A 153 5.39 1.85 28.26
CA THR A 153 5.06 3.13 27.61
C THR A 153 4.37 4.11 28.55
N GLY A 154 3.79 3.64 29.67
CA GLY A 154 2.98 4.43 30.59
C GLY A 154 1.64 4.88 30.00
N ARG A 155 1.24 4.33 28.84
CA ARG A 155 -0.01 4.66 28.14
C ARG A 155 -0.94 3.46 28.13
N LYS A 156 -2.25 3.70 28.16
CA LYS A 156 -3.24 2.64 27.99
C LYS A 156 -3.56 2.46 26.51
N LEU A 157 -3.55 1.22 26.04
CA LEU A 157 -3.86 0.89 24.64
C LEU A 157 -5.26 1.38 24.23
N LYS A 158 -6.19 1.43 25.19
CA LYS A 158 -7.57 1.88 24.98
C LYS A 158 -7.68 3.33 24.50
N ASP A 159 -6.69 4.16 24.80
CA ASP A 159 -6.70 5.58 24.48
C ASP A 159 -6.35 5.85 23.01
N ASP A 160 -5.64 4.91 22.37
CA ASP A 160 -5.26 5.00 20.95
C ASP A 160 -6.38 4.58 20.00
N PHE A 161 -7.45 3.94 20.50
CA PHE A 161 -8.56 3.52 19.66
C PHE A 161 -9.40 4.71 19.19
N TYR A 162 -9.45 4.92 17.87
CA TYR A 162 -10.37 5.87 17.26
C TYR A 162 -11.83 5.46 17.51
N LYS A 163 -12.57 6.30 18.22
CA LYS A 163 -14.02 6.13 18.44
C LYS A 163 -14.76 7.04 17.47
N ARG A 164 -15.35 6.44 16.44
CA ARG A 164 -16.23 7.15 15.50
C ARG A 164 -17.43 7.72 16.27
N LYS A 165 -17.55 9.05 16.32
CA LYS A 165 -18.76 9.72 16.82
C LYS A 165 -19.84 9.61 15.74
N LEU A 166 -20.87 8.83 15.99
CA LEU A 166 -22.05 8.80 15.12
C LEU A 166 -22.91 10.05 15.41
N PRO A 167 -23.50 10.67 14.38
CA PRO A 167 -24.40 11.81 14.59
C PRO A 167 -25.62 11.35 15.41
N THR A 168 -25.89 12.05 16.52
CA THR A 168 -26.98 11.74 17.45
C THR A 168 -28.36 11.94 16.84
N LYS A 169 -28.46 12.79 15.81
CA LYS A 169 -29.65 12.94 14.95
C LYS A 169 -29.28 12.60 13.51
N ARG A 170 -29.98 11.64 12.93
CA ARG A 170 -29.94 11.36 11.48
C ARG A 170 -30.77 12.45 10.79
N GLU A 171 -30.13 13.49 10.26
CA GLU A 171 -30.81 14.57 9.52
C GLU A 171 -31.25 14.18 8.11
N GLN A 172 -30.81 13.02 7.60
CA GLN A 172 -31.19 12.53 6.28
C GLN A 172 -31.69 11.10 6.37
N PRO A 173 -32.85 10.77 5.78
CA PRO A 173 -33.30 9.40 5.68
C PRO A 173 -32.31 8.65 4.79
N VAL A 174 -31.72 7.58 5.35
CA VAL A 174 -30.97 6.61 4.55
C VAL A 174 -31.93 6.11 3.48
N ILE A 175 -31.58 6.27 2.20
CA ILE A 175 -32.32 5.62 1.10
C ILE A 175 -32.04 4.12 1.25
N THR A 176 -32.81 3.46 2.11
CA THR A 176 -32.83 2.00 2.19
C THR A 176 -33.52 1.52 0.93
N ALA A 177 -32.77 0.82 0.06
CA ALA A 177 -33.37 0.05 -1.01
C ALA A 177 -34.47 -0.83 -0.40
N SER A 178 -35.69 -0.71 -0.93
CA SER A 178 -36.87 -1.40 -0.43
C SER A 178 -36.59 -2.90 -0.37
N THR A 179 -36.66 -3.47 0.83
CA THR A 179 -36.51 -4.92 1.04
C THR A 179 -37.61 -5.74 0.34
N LYS A 180 -38.68 -5.08 -0.15
CA LYS A 180 -39.71 -5.74 -0.98
C LYS A 180 -39.16 -6.27 -2.32
N THR A 181 -38.13 -5.64 -2.89
CA THR A 181 -37.57 -6.06 -4.19
C THR A 181 -36.50 -7.14 -4.05
N ALA A 182 -35.98 -7.37 -2.84
CA ALA A 182 -34.88 -8.30 -2.58
C ALA A 182 -35.32 -9.65 -1.96
N GLY A 183 -36.62 -9.96 -1.95
CA GLY A 183 -37.12 -11.26 -1.49
C GLY A 183 -37.08 -11.52 0.03
N PHE A 184 -36.62 -10.55 0.83
CA PHE A 184 -36.64 -10.65 2.30
C PHE A 184 -37.94 -10.06 2.85
N GLY A 185 -39.03 -10.79 2.69
CA GLY A 185 -40.31 -10.46 3.31
C GLY A 185 -40.20 -10.43 4.83
N GLY A 186 -40.40 -9.25 5.42
CA GLY A 186 -40.91 -9.14 6.79
C GLY A 186 -39.90 -9.10 7.95
N MET A 187 -38.60 -8.91 7.76
CA MET A 187 -37.69 -8.66 8.89
C MET A 187 -37.82 -7.23 9.43
N LYS A 188 -38.36 -7.09 10.65
CA LYS A 188 -38.50 -5.82 11.39
C LYS A 188 -37.17 -5.25 11.92
N GLN A 189 -36.08 -6.02 11.86
CA GLN A 189 -34.74 -5.55 12.13
C GLN A 189 -33.79 -6.08 11.08
N ILE A 190 -33.07 -5.16 10.43
CA ILE A 190 -31.98 -5.47 9.51
C ILE A 190 -30.82 -5.98 10.39
N PRO A 191 -30.26 -7.17 10.15
CA PRO A 191 -29.09 -7.62 10.89
C PRO A 191 -27.95 -6.65 10.58
N VAL A 192 -27.46 -5.98 11.62
CA VAL A 192 -26.26 -5.15 11.54
C VAL A 192 -25.08 -6.11 11.45
N ILE A 193 -24.52 -6.28 10.25
CA ILE A 193 -23.42 -7.22 9.97
C ILE A 193 -22.09 -6.77 10.62
N GLN A 194 -22.03 -5.59 11.25
CA GLN A 194 -20.86 -5.17 12.02
C GLN A 194 -21.23 -4.48 13.33
N GLY A 195 -21.00 -5.22 14.43
CA GLY A 195 -20.51 -4.72 15.71
C GLY A 195 -21.17 -3.45 16.25
N GLY A 196 -22.46 -3.52 16.56
CA GLY A 196 -23.16 -2.51 17.35
C GLY A 196 -23.73 -3.15 18.61
N SER A 197 -22.99 -3.10 19.71
CA SER A 197 -23.56 -3.40 21.04
C SER A 197 -24.72 -2.45 21.30
N THR A 198 -25.88 -3.01 21.61
CA THR A 198 -26.94 -2.27 22.31
C THR A 198 -26.92 -2.77 23.73
N ASP A 199 -26.26 -2.02 24.62
CA ASP A 199 -26.37 -2.22 26.05
C ASP A 199 -27.83 -2.03 26.47
N LYS A 200 -28.45 -3.13 26.91
CA LYS A 200 -29.32 -3.26 28.09
C LYS A 200 -29.80 -4.71 28.17
N ASP A 201 -29.18 -5.49 29.04
CA ASP A 201 -29.87 -6.03 30.22
C ASP A 201 -28.90 -6.86 31.08
N ASN A 202 -28.73 -6.37 32.32
CA ASN A 202 -28.22 -7.14 33.45
C ASN A 202 -29.19 -8.29 33.73
N THR A 203 -28.78 -9.52 33.42
CA THR A 203 -28.94 -10.73 34.26
C THR A 203 -28.47 -11.95 33.46
N CYS A 204 -27.24 -12.40 33.70
CA CYS A 204 -26.83 -13.75 33.32
C CYS A 204 -26.89 -14.62 34.58
N GLY A 205 -28.03 -15.31 34.77
CA GLY A 205 -28.13 -16.43 35.69
C GLY A 205 -27.60 -17.68 35.01
N CYS A 206 -26.54 -18.26 35.56
CA CYS A 206 -26.12 -19.62 35.20
C CYS A 206 -27.02 -20.62 35.91
N GLY A 207 -27.72 -21.44 35.14
CA GLY A 207 -28.54 -22.54 35.64
C GLY A 207 -28.79 -23.58 34.54
N HIS A 208 -27.91 -24.58 34.53
CA HIS A 208 -28.05 -26.00 34.16
C HIS A 208 -26.88 -26.53 33.33
#